data_AF-A0A8M9QH17-F1
#
_entry.id   AF-A0A8M9QH17-F1
#
_cell.length_a   1.000
_cell.length_b   1.000
_cell.length_c   1.000
_cell.angle_alpha   90.00
_cell.angle_beta   90.00
_cell.angle_gamma   90.00
#
_symmetry.space_group_name_H-M   'P 1'
#
loop_
_entity.id
_entity.type
_entity.pdbx_description
1 polymer ?
#
loop_
_entity_poly.entity_id
_entity_poly.type
_entity_poly.pdbx_seq_one_letter_code
_entity_poly.pdbx_strand_id
1 'polypeptide(L)'
;MSYTTMENLLKADFFNTTNDTIKTMMSTVISATLPKTSNTALTKPVKFTFRHIREFEPSGSLSCVYWNISEWIVDGCSVLNSNSSHTVCSCVHLSTFALIMQTSSSPPPSDLLELLNLVCVIVGLVFFSLALLSFALCQWSPGVNNVARINICISLLSAHLLLLLTQQFLSLIRPQQVLCVVIAGLLHFLFLSAFVWMFIEAVLLFICVKNLSQISSRKWEGPSGWFLCVIGYVVALVVVGVSVVTDPKGYDSKQCWIKYDKGFIWSFLGPVCVILAVSSSKKHFFHTSCQSPKN
;
A
#
# COMPACT_ATOMS: atom_id res chain seq x y z
N MET A 1 -20.76 -30.93 -24.66
CA MET A 1 -19.48 -30.51 -25.28
C MET A 1 -18.72 -29.63 -24.30
N SER A 2 -17.40 -29.78 -24.20
CA SER A 2 -16.53 -28.87 -23.43
C SER A 2 -15.91 -27.88 -24.42
N TYR A 3 -16.01 -26.58 -24.14
CA TYR A 3 -15.42 -25.56 -25.00
C TYR A 3 -14.17 -25.01 -24.34
N THR A 4 -13.02 -25.26 -24.97
CA THR A 4 -11.77 -24.57 -24.63
C THR A 4 -11.85 -23.15 -25.16
N THR A 5 -11.46 -22.13 -24.38
CA THR A 5 -11.51 -20.66 -24.66
C THR A 5 -12.83 -19.94 -24.40
N MET A 6 -13.93 -20.62 -24.11
CA MET A 6 -15.20 -19.92 -23.86
C MET A 6 -15.21 -19.17 -22.52
N GLU A 7 -14.32 -19.55 -21.60
CA GLU A 7 -14.02 -18.83 -20.35
C GLU A 7 -13.51 -17.39 -20.56
N ASN A 8 -12.95 -17.07 -21.73
CA ASN A 8 -12.50 -15.71 -22.05
C ASN A 8 -13.65 -14.79 -22.46
N LEU A 9 -14.70 -15.37 -23.04
CA LEU A 9 -15.92 -14.66 -23.43
C LEU A 9 -16.89 -14.58 -22.25
N LEU A 10 -17.07 -15.69 -21.54
CA LEU A 10 -17.94 -15.82 -20.38
C LEU A 10 -17.15 -15.67 -19.09
N LYS A 11 -16.80 -14.43 -18.77
CA LYS A 11 -16.01 -14.08 -17.57
C LYS A 11 -16.79 -14.39 -16.28
N ALA A 12 -16.04 -14.62 -15.20
CA ALA A 12 -16.61 -14.78 -13.86
C ALA A 12 -17.36 -13.53 -13.37
N ASP A 13 -17.04 -12.35 -13.92
CA ASP A 13 -17.64 -11.06 -13.56
C ASP A 13 -19.14 -10.99 -13.86
N PHE A 14 -19.64 -11.81 -14.78
CA PHE A 14 -21.08 -11.92 -15.08
C PHE A 14 -21.88 -12.65 -14.00
N PHE A 15 -21.24 -13.11 -12.93
CA PHE A 15 -21.92 -13.66 -11.77
C PHE A 15 -22.22 -12.53 -10.78
N ASN A 16 -23.47 -12.07 -10.76
CA ASN A 16 -23.91 -11.01 -9.86
C ASN A 16 -24.27 -11.58 -8.49
N THR A 17 -23.49 -11.19 -7.47
CA THR A 17 -23.71 -11.51 -6.06
C THR A 17 -23.73 -10.22 -5.26
N THR A 18 -24.51 -10.18 -4.17
CA THR A 18 -24.69 -8.98 -3.34
C THR A 18 -23.42 -8.53 -2.62
N ASN A 19 -22.44 -9.43 -2.46
CA ASN A 19 -21.21 -9.17 -1.73
C ASN A 19 -20.06 -8.89 -2.70
N ASP A 20 -19.21 -7.94 -2.34
CA ASP A 20 -18.01 -7.53 -3.10
C ASP A 20 -16.90 -8.60 -2.96
N THR A 21 -17.10 -9.73 -3.62
CA THR A 21 -16.21 -10.89 -3.65
C THR A 21 -15.38 -10.93 -4.93
N ILE A 22 -14.16 -11.44 -4.85
CA ILE A 22 -13.37 -11.77 -6.05
C ILE A 22 -13.96 -13.04 -6.65
N LYS A 23 -14.34 -12.97 -7.92
CA LYS A 23 -14.98 -14.07 -8.65
C LYS A 23 -13.96 -14.70 -9.60
N THR A 24 -13.76 -15.99 -9.42
CA THR A 24 -12.73 -16.74 -10.13
C THR A 24 -13.37 -17.94 -10.83
N MET A 25 -13.27 -17.99 -12.16
CA MET A 25 -13.60 -19.20 -12.91
C MET A 25 -12.68 -20.34 -12.47
N MET A 26 -13.25 -21.43 -11.98
CA MET A 26 -12.54 -22.62 -11.49
C MET A 26 -12.60 -23.79 -12.46
N SER A 27 -13.39 -23.70 -13.53
CA SER A 27 -13.49 -24.75 -14.55
C SER A 27 -13.58 -24.20 -15.97
N THR A 28 -13.41 -25.08 -16.95
CA THR A 28 -13.85 -24.82 -18.32
C THR A 28 -15.38 -24.81 -18.38
N VAL A 29 -15.93 -24.08 -19.35
CA VAL A 29 -17.38 -24.05 -19.60
C VAL A 29 -17.80 -25.33 -20.32
N ILE A 30 -18.84 -25.98 -19.82
CA ILE A 30 -19.44 -27.16 -20.45
C ILE A 30 -20.87 -26.85 -20.89
N SER A 31 -21.32 -27.40 -22.00
CA SER A 31 -22.72 -27.29 -22.42
C SER A 31 -23.31 -28.67 -22.65
N ALA A 32 -24.52 -28.87 -22.13
CA ALA A 32 -25.31 -30.07 -22.30
C ALA A 32 -26.67 -29.66 -22.88
N THR A 33 -26.99 -30.17 -24.07
CA THR A 33 -28.25 -29.89 -24.78
C THR A 33 -28.80 -31.17 -25.39
N LEU A 34 -30.14 -31.30 -25.47
CA LEU A 34 -30.79 -32.40 -26.18
C LEU A 34 -31.21 -31.92 -27.57
N PRO A 35 -30.77 -32.56 -28.67
CA PRO A 35 -31.06 -32.09 -30.03
C PRO A 35 -32.56 -32.15 -30.42
N LYS A 36 -33.34 -33.01 -29.78
CA LYS A 36 -34.70 -33.37 -30.20
C LYS A 36 -35.82 -32.84 -29.29
N THR A 37 -35.50 -32.02 -28.30
CA THR A 37 -36.51 -31.44 -27.40
C THR A 37 -36.09 -30.04 -26.98
N SER A 38 -37.07 -29.14 -26.86
CA SER A 38 -36.89 -27.83 -26.23
C SER A 38 -36.97 -27.91 -24.70
N ASN A 39 -37.41 -29.05 -24.15
CA ASN A 39 -37.58 -29.20 -22.70
C ASN A 39 -36.23 -29.46 -22.05
N THR A 40 -35.71 -28.46 -21.34
CA THR A 40 -34.42 -28.51 -20.65
C THR A 40 -34.53 -29.13 -19.26
N ALA A 41 -35.73 -29.19 -18.66
CA ALA A 41 -35.95 -29.72 -17.33
C ALA A 41 -35.80 -31.25 -17.29
N LEU A 42 -35.10 -31.74 -16.26
CA LEU A 42 -34.79 -33.16 -16.09
C LEU A 42 -35.55 -33.74 -14.89
N THR A 43 -36.13 -34.92 -15.06
CA THR A 43 -36.80 -35.66 -13.97
C THR A 43 -35.82 -36.21 -12.93
N LYS A 44 -34.56 -36.44 -13.34
CA LYS A 44 -33.45 -36.82 -12.45
C LYS A 44 -32.30 -35.85 -12.68
N PRO A 45 -31.70 -35.29 -11.62
CA PRO A 45 -30.58 -34.38 -11.77
C PRO A 45 -29.38 -35.09 -12.39
N VAL A 46 -28.66 -34.37 -13.24
CA VAL A 46 -27.42 -34.83 -13.86
C VAL A 46 -26.26 -34.33 -13.03
N LYS A 47 -25.25 -35.20 -12.84
CA LYS A 47 -24.03 -34.88 -12.11
C LYS A 47 -22.91 -34.54 -13.09
N PHE A 48 -22.30 -33.38 -12.90
CA PHE A 48 -21.13 -32.94 -13.65
C PHE A 48 -19.92 -32.86 -12.73
N THR A 49 -18.80 -33.43 -13.15
CA THR A 49 -17.53 -33.31 -12.43
C THR A 49 -16.64 -32.30 -13.13
N PHE A 50 -16.40 -31.16 -12.49
CA PHE A 50 -15.52 -30.11 -12.96
C PHE A 50 -14.14 -30.28 -12.38
N ARG A 51 -13.12 -30.35 -13.25
CA ARG A 51 -11.72 -30.30 -12.85
C ARG A 51 -11.33 -28.84 -12.58
N HIS A 52 -10.62 -28.62 -11.47
CA HIS A 52 -10.10 -27.30 -11.14
C HIS A 52 -8.98 -26.91 -12.11
N ILE A 53 -9.13 -25.74 -12.75
CA ILE A 53 -8.08 -25.14 -13.60
C ILE A 53 -7.16 -24.18 -12.82
N ARG A 54 -7.48 -23.92 -11.55
CA ARG A 54 -6.77 -23.03 -10.63
C ARG A 54 -6.66 -23.68 -9.26
N GLU A 55 -5.78 -23.17 -8.40
CA GLU A 55 -5.67 -23.64 -7.03
C GLU A 55 -6.95 -23.38 -6.25
N PHE A 56 -7.37 -24.39 -5.48
CA PHE A 56 -8.57 -24.32 -4.65
C PHE A 56 -8.23 -23.64 -3.33
N GLU A 57 -8.91 -22.54 -3.04
CA GLU A 57 -8.74 -21.80 -1.80
C GLU A 57 -9.82 -22.22 -0.78
N PRO A 58 -9.47 -22.81 0.37
CA PRO A 58 -10.45 -23.38 1.31
C PRO A 58 -11.43 -22.36 1.92
N SER A 59 -11.05 -21.08 1.95
CA SER A 59 -11.90 -19.98 2.42
C SER A 59 -12.89 -19.49 1.36
N GLY A 60 -12.74 -19.93 0.09
CA GLY A 60 -13.62 -19.57 -1.01
C GLY A 60 -14.90 -20.40 -1.04
N SER A 61 -16.04 -19.76 -1.38
CA SER A 61 -17.29 -20.47 -1.63
C SER A 61 -17.38 -20.87 -3.11
N LEU A 62 -17.65 -22.14 -3.38
CA LEU A 62 -17.86 -22.65 -4.74
C LEU A 62 -19.34 -22.60 -5.11
N SER A 63 -19.64 -22.16 -6.32
CA SER A 63 -20.99 -22.10 -6.87
C SER A 63 -21.01 -22.74 -8.26
N CYS A 64 -21.89 -23.71 -8.43
CA CYS A 64 -22.22 -24.26 -9.74
C CYS A 64 -23.23 -23.31 -10.40
N VAL A 65 -22.85 -22.72 -11.53
CA VAL A 65 -23.65 -21.73 -12.23
C VAL A 65 -24.03 -22.22 -13.61
N TYR A 66 -25.13 -21.70 -14.15
CA TYR A 66 -25.46 -21.82 -15.57
C TYR A 66 -25.59 -20.46 -16.23
N TRP A 67 -25.37 -20.42 -17.54
CA TRP A 67 -25.46 -19.22 -18.34
C TRP A 67 -26.92 -18.93 -18.72
N ASN A 68 -27.45 -17.79 -18.28
CA ASN A 68 -28.76 -17.28 -18.68
C ASN A 68 -28.60 -15.97 -19.46
N ILE A 69 -28.63 -16.06 -20.80
CA ILE A 69 -28.59 -14.95 -21.76
C ILE A 69 -27.34 -14.05 -21.61
N SER A 70 -27.23 -13.31 -20.52
CA SER A 70 -26.17 -12.33 -20.22
C SER A 70 -25.50 -12.51 -18.85
N GLU A 71 -25.96 -13.44 -18.01
CA GLU A 71 -25.44 -13.60 -16.65
C GLU A 71 -25.28 -15.06 -16.21
N TRP A 72 -24.43 -15.28 -15.20
CA TRP A 72 -24.30 -16.55 -14.50
C TRP A 72 -25.29 -16.62 -13.34
N ILE A 73 -26.09 -17.68 -13.28
CA ILE A 73 -27.13 -17.86 -12.25
C ILE A 73 -26.93 -19.18 -11.51
N VAL A 74 -27.15 -19.16 -10.20
CA VAL A 74 -27.22 -20.35 -9.34
C VAL A 74 -28.69 -20.72 -9.17
N ASP A 75 -29.32 -21.25 -10.22
CA ASP A 75 -30.68 -21.79 -10.13
C ASP A 75 -30.73 -23.19 -10.75
N GLY A 76 -31.36 -24.11 -10.03
CA GLY A 76 -31.41 -25.52 -10.39
C GLY A 76 -30.07 -26.28 -10.34
N CYS A 77 -29.00 -25.69 -9.81
CA CYS A 77 -27.68 -26.31 -9.66
C CYS A 77 -27.15 -26.20 -8.23
N SER A 78 -26.51 -27.27 -7.73
CA SER A 78 -25.88 -27.29 -6.40
C SER A 78 -24.56 -28.04 -6.39
N VAL A 79 -23.65 -27.65 -5.49
CA VAL A 79 -22.41 -28.38 -5.23
C VAL A 79 -22.72 -29.58 -4.33
N LEU A 80 -22.34 -30.78 -4.76
CA LEU A 80 -22.50 -32.01 -3.97
C LEU A 80 -21.27 -32.31 -3.13
N ASN A 81 -20.08 -32.23 -3.74
CA ASN A 81 -18.82 -32.52 -3.10
C ASN A 81 -17.69 -31.77 -3.79
N SER A 82 -16.69 -31.34 -3.02
CA SER A 82 -15.50 -30.65 -3.55
C SER A 82 -14.24 -31.19 -2.87
N ASN A 83 -13.17 -31.31 -3.63
CA ASN A 83 -11.82 -31.55 -3.11
C ASN A 83 -10.82 -30.61 -3.80
N SER A 84 -9.52 -30.76 -3.52
CA SER A 84 -8.48 -29.90 -4.08
C SER A 84 -8.40 -29.90 -5.62
N SER A 85 -8.85 -30.97 -6.29
CA SER A 85 -8.67 -31.18 -7.73
C SER A 85 -9.95 -31.09 -8.56
N HIS A 86 -11.11 -31.35 -7.96
CA HIS A 86 -12.39 -31.37 -8.67
C HIS A 86 -13.58 -31.09 -7.76
N THR A 87 -14.63 -30.55 -8.37
CA THR A 87 -15.94 -30.35 -7.75
C THR A 87 -17.01 -31.09 -8.53
N VAL A 88 -17.93 -31.72 -7.82
CA VAL A 88 -19.10 -32.39 -8.39
C VAL A 88 -20.33 -31.50 -8.19
N CYS A 89 -20.94 -31.10 -9.30
CA CYS A 89 -22.18 -30.34 -9.36
C CYS A 89 -23.37 -31.23 -9.70
N SER A 90 -24.55 -30.92 -9.19
CA SER A 90 -25.82 -31.55 -9.51
C SER A 90 -26.77 -30.52 -10.08
N CYS A 91 -27.25 -30.71 -11.31
CA CYS A 91 -28.15 -29.77 -11.98
C CYS A 91 -29.44 -30.46 -12.45
N VAL A 92 -30.59 -29.79 -12.32
CA VAL A 92 -31.93 -30.31 -12.69
C VAL A 92 -32.39 -29.89 -14.09
N HIS A 93 -31.53 -29.22 -14.84
CA HIS A 93 -31.79 -28.84 -16.22
C HIS A 93 -30.55 -28.99 -17.09
N LEU A 94 -30.73 -28.85 -18.39
CA LEU A 94 -29.69 -28.88 -19.40
C LEU A 94 -29.44 -27.47 -19.91
N SER A 95 -28.20 -27.03 -19.75
CA SER A 95 -27.77 -25.68 -20.11
C SER A 95 -26.24 -25.65 -20.31
N THR A 96 -25.68 -24.46 -20.32
CA THR A 96 -24.25 -24.19 -20.30
C THR A 96 -23.82 -23.88 -18.88
N PHE A 97 -22.93 -24.70 -18.31
CA PHE A 97 -22.53 -24.69 -16.91
C PHE A 97 -21.06 -24.32 -16.71
N ALA A 98 -20.77 -23.75 -15.56
CA ALA A 98 -19.42 -23.48 -15.09
C ALA A 98 -19.33 -23.57 -13.55
N LEU A 99 -18.10 -23.66 -13.04
CA LEU A 99 -17.80 -23.59 -11.61
C LEU A 99 -17.10 -22.25 -11.32
N ILE A 100 -17.69 -21.44 -10.45
CA ILE A 100 -17.13 -20.17 -10.00
C ILE A 100 -16.83 -20.24 -8.51
N MET A 101 -15.64 -19.80 -8.12
CA MET A 101 -15.27 -19.57 -6.72
C MET A 101 -15.41 -18.08 -6.40
N GLN A 102 -16.05 -17.79 -5.27
CA GLN A 102 -16.09 -16.48 -4.68
C GLN A 102 -15.18 -16.46 -3.46
N THR A 103 -14.15 -15.63 -3.48
CA THR A 103 -13.30 -15.37 -2.31
C THR A 103 -13.55 -13.96 -1.79
N SER A 104 -13.36 -13.76 -0.49
CA SER A 104 -13.35 -12.40 0.07
C SER A 104 -12.27 -11.57 -0.65
N SER A 105 -12.56 -10.31 -0.95
CA SER A 105 -11.75 -9.49 -1.85
C SER A 105 -10.34 -9.13 -1.35
N SER A 106 -9.93 -9.66 -0.21
CA SER A 106 -8.56 -9.81 0.22
C SER A 106 -8.59 -10.87 1.34
N PRO A 107 -7.56 -11.72 1.52
CA PRO A 107 -7.31 -12.20 2.87
C PRO A 107 -7.18 -10.94 3.73
N PRO A 108 -7.84 -10.83 4.91
CA PRO A 108 -7.51 -9.76 5.82
C PRO A 108 -5.99 -9.87 6.03
N PRO A 109 -5.19 -8.84 5.68
CA PRO A 109 -3.80 -8.83 6.13
C PRO A 109 -3.88 -9.10 7.62
N SER A 110 -3.22 -10.18 8.08
CA SER A 110 -3.45 -10.77 9.40
C SER A 110 -3.86 -9.69 10.38
N ASP A 111 -5.08 -9.73 10.94
CA ASP A 111 -5.66 -8.58 11.69
C ASP A 111 -4.67 -7.96 12.70
N LEU A 112 -3.74 -8.79 13.18
CA LEU A 112 -2.55 -8.44 13.93
C LEU A 112 -1.64 -7.38 13.29
N LEU A 113 -1.28 -7.46 12.00
CA LEU A 113 -0.43 -6.49 11.30
C LEU A 113 -1.11 -5.13 11.17
N GLU A 114 -2.39 -5.10 10.78
CA GLU A 114 -3.15 -3.84 10.72
C GLU A 114 -3.30 -3.21 12.10
N LEU A 115 -3.64 -4.04 13.11
CA LEU A 115 -3.73 -3.61 14.50
C LEU A 115 -2.38 -3.09 15.01
N LEU A 116 -1.29 -3.80 14.73
CA LEU A 116 0.06 -3.41 15.12
C LEU A 116 0.43 -2.07 14.48
N ASN A 117 0.18 -1.91 13.18
CA ASN A 117 0.44 -0.66 12.48
C ASN A 117 -0.36 0.49 13.08
N LEU A 118 -1.67 0.29 13.31
CA LEU A 118 -2.54 1.29 13.94
C LEU A 118 -2.00 1.70 15.32
N VAL A 119 -1.66 0.74 16.18
CA VAL A 119 -1.11 0.99 17.52
C VAL A 119 0.22 1.74 17.43
N CYS A 120 1.16 1.29 16.59
CA CYS A 120 2.44 1.95 16.40
C CYS A 120 2.29 3.39 15.93
N VAL A 121 1.39 3.65 14.99
CA VAL A 121 1.13 4.99 14.46
C VAL A 121 0.53 5.90 15.54
N ILE A 122 -0.47 5.43 16.29
CA ILE A 122 -1.07 6.23 17.40
C ILE A 122 -0.02 6.56 18.45
N VAL A 123 0.77 5.57 18.87
CA VAL A 123 1.84 5.77 19.86
C VAL A 123 2.86 6.79 19.34
N GLY A 124 3.28 6.68 18.07
CA GLY A 124 4.16 7.64 17.41
C GLY A 124 3.59 9.07 17.41
N LEU A 125 2.30 9.23 17.10
CA LEU A 125 1.62 10.53 17.13
C LEU A 125 1.65 11.17 18.53
N VAL A 126 1.41 10.39 19.58
CA VAL A 126 1.48 10.87 20.97
C VAL A 126 2.88 11.37 21.28
N PHE A 127 3.92 10.58 20.98
CA PHE A 127 5.31 10.98 21.24
C PHE A 127 5.74 12.22 20.46
N PHE A 128 5.41 12.30 19.16
CA PHE A 128 5.75 13.50 18.36
C PHE A 128 4.99 14.74 18.85
N SER A 129 3.74 14.59 19.28
CA SER A 129 2.95 15.69 19.85
C SER A 129 3.54 16.16 21.18
N LEU A 130 3.92 15.23 22.07
CA LEU A 130 4.59 15.55 23.33
C LEU A 130 5.96 16.20 23.12
N ALA A 131 6.72 15.76 22.11
CA ALA A 131 7.99 16.38 21.75
C ALA A 131 7.79 17.84 21.28
N LEU A 132 6.83 18.10 20.41
CA LEU A 132 6.51 19.46 19.98
C LEU A 132 5.98 20.33 21.14
N LEU A 133 5.14 19.76 22.00
CA LEU A 133 4.62 20.46 23.18
C LEU A 133 5.76 20.83 24.14
N SER A 134 6.69 19.91 24.40
CA SER A 134 7.85 20.20 25.24
C SER A 134 8.75 21.27 24.63
N PHE A 135 8.98 21.27 23.30
CA PHE A 135 9.68 22.38 22.65
C PHE A 135 8.94 23.72 22.74
N ALA A 136 7.60 23.71 22.69
CA ALA A 136 6.78 24.92 22.81
C ALA A 136 6.78 25.46 24.25
N LEU A 137 6.70 24.59 25.25
CA LEU A 137 6.68 24.98 26.67
C LEU A 137 8.06 25.37 27.20
N CYS A 138 9.11 24.66 26.79
CA CYS A 138 10.48 24.86 27.27
C CYS A 138 11.28 25.87 26.45
N GLN A 139 10.63 26.72 25.65
CA GLN A 139 11.26 27.56 24.62
C GLN A 139 12.08 28.76 25.18
N TRP A 140 13.00 28.50 26.11
CA TRP A 140 13.95 29.47 26.66
C TRP A 140 15.16 29.70 25.74
N SER A 141 15.53 28.79 24.82
CA SER A 141 16.63 29.07 23.88
C SER A 141 16.44 28.37 22.54
N PRO A 142 16.02 29.09 21.48
CA PRO A 142 16.02 28.56 20.13
C PRO A 142 17.46 28.54 19.60
N GLY A 143 18.25 27.57 20.05
CA GLY A 143 19.47 27.19 19.33
C GLY A 143 19.08 26.71 17.94
N VAL A 144 19.83 27.09 16.90
CA VAL A 144 19.56 26.70 15.50
C VAL A 144 19.43 25.17 15.30
N ASN A 145 19.95 24.36 16.23
CA ASN A 145 19.77 22.91 16.24
C ASN A 145 18.32 22.47 16.53
N ASN A 146 17.55 23.25 17.30
CA ASN A 146 16.17 22.93 17.63
C ASN A 146 15.24 23.07 16.41
N VAL A 147 15.60 23.93 15.45
CA VAL A 147 14.80 24.15 14.24
C VAL A 147 14.70 22.87 13.42
N ALA A 148 15.83 22.20 13.16
CA ALA A 148 15.82 20.95 12.39
C ALA A 148 14.95 19.89 13.08
N ARG A 149 15.14 19.71 14.39
CA ARG A 149 14.38 18.74 15.18
C ARG A 149 12.87 19.01 15.18
N ILE A 150 12.48 20.28 15.34
CA ILE A 150 11.05 20.68 15.28
C ILE A 150 10.47 20.35 13.90
N ASN A 151 11.17 20.65 12.81
CA ASN A 151 10.68 20.35 11.46
C ASN A 151 10.60 18.84 11.19
N ILE A 152 11.50 18.01 11.74
CA ILE A 152 11.38 16.55 11.70
C ILE A 152 10.09 16.10 12.39
N CYS A 153 9.87 16.57 13.63
CA CYS A 153 8.68 16.21 14.39
C CYS A 153 7.38 16.65 13.69
N ILE A 154 7.33 17.86 13.12
CA ILE A 154 6.17 18.35 12.36
C ILE A 154 5.95 17.51 11.09
N SER A 155 7.02 17.22 10.34
CA SER A 155 6.92 16.44 9.09
C SER A 155 6.44 15.01 9.37
N LEU A 156 6.96 14.36 10.41
CA LEU A 156 6.52 13.02 10.80
C LEU A 156 5.11 13.02 11.39
N LEU A 157 4.77 13.98 12.26
CA LEU A 157 3.44 14.08 12.83
C LEU A 157 2.39 14.25 11.74
N SER A 158 2.61 15.18 10.80
CA SER A 158 1.72 15.40 9.66
C SER A 158 1.64 14.19 8.74
N ALA A 159 2.76 13.50 8.46
CA ALA A 159 2.76 12.28 7.66
C ALA A 159 1.92 11.18 8.30
N HIS A 160 2.10 10.91 9.60
CA HIS A 160 1.37 9.86 10.31
C HIS A 160 -0.13 10.20 10.46
N LEU A 161 -0.47 11.47 10.70
CA LEU A 161 -1.86 11.93 10.70
C LEU A 161 -2.51 11.75 9.33
N LEU A 162 -1.82 12.16 8.27
CA LEU A 162 -2.32 12.01 6.90
C LEU A 162 -2.49 10.54 6.53
N LEU A 163 -1.56 9.67 6.94
CA LEU A 163 -1.67 8.22 6.75
C LEU A 163 -2.93 7.68 7.43
N LEU A 164 -3.16 7.99 8.71
CA LEU A 164 -4.37 7.55 9.43
C LEU A 164 -5.65 8.06 8.78
N LEU A 165 -5.71 9.34 8.43
CA LEU A 165 -6.88 9.92 7.77
C LEU A 165 -7.13 9.25 6.42
N THR A 166 -6.08 8.97 5.65
CA THR A 166 -6.19 8.29 4.36
C THR A 166 -6.75 6.89 4.52
N GLN A 167 -6.27 6.12 5.51
CA GLN A 167 -6.79 4.77 5.79
C GLN A 167 -8.25 4.82 6.25
N GLN A 168 -8.58 5.71 7.20
CA GLN A 168 -9.93 5.85 7.75
C GLN A 168 -10.96 6.26 6.69
N PHE A 169 -10.59 7.14 5.76
CA PHE A 169 -11.49 7.66 4.73
C PHE A 169 -11.22 7.07 3.35
N LEU A 170 -10.52 5.94 3.25
CA LEU A 170 -10.07 5.37 1.99
C LEU A 170 -11.25 5.05 1.04
N SER A 171 -12.37 4.57 1.57
CA SER A 171 -13.58 4.27 0.80
C SER A 171 -14.20 5.51 0.15
N LEU A 172 -14.08 6.68 0.78
CA LEU A 172 -14.56 7.98 0.26
C LEU A 172 -13.55 8.64 -0.68
N ILE A 173 -12.25 8.46 -0.45
CA ILE A 173 -11.18 9.10 -1.23
C ILE A 173 -10.96 8.36 -2.54
N ARG A 174 -11.04 7.03 -2.54
CA ARG A 174 -10.75 6.17 -3.71
C ARG A 174 -11.54 6.51 -4.99
N PRO A 175 -12.84 6.84 -4.95
CA PRO A 175 -13.58 7.25 -6.14
C PRO A 175 -13.03 8.54 -6.77
N GLN A 176 -12.40 9.40 -5.96
CA GLN A 176 -11.80 10.65 -6.40
C GLN A 176 -10.31 10.44 -6.72
N GLN A 177 -10.04 9.95 -7.93
CA GLN A 177 -8.68 9.61 -8.36
C GLN A 177 -7.67 10.75 -8.17
N VAL A 178 -8.07 12.00 -8.45
CA VAL A 178 -7.20 13.18 -8.26
C VAL A 178 -6.83 13.38 -6.79
N LEU A 179 -7.79 13.24 -5.87
CA LEU A 179 -7.54 13.42 -4.44
C LEU A 179 -6.58 12.36 -3.92
N CYS A 180 -6.76 11.11 -4.35
CA CYS A 180 -5.89 9.99 -4.01
C CYS A 180 -4.43 10.23 -4.45
N VAL A 181 -4.24 10.72 -5.68
CA VAL A 181 -2.91 11.07 -6.22
C VAL A 181 -2.26 12.22 -5.44
N VAL A 182 -3.02 13.27 -5.10
CA VAL A 182 -2.53 14.42 -4.34
C VAL A 182 -2.11 13.99 -2.93
N ILE A 183 -2.93 13.18 -2.25
CA ILE A 183 -2.61 12.66 -0.91
C ILE A 183 -1.34 11.80 -0.97
N ALA A 184 -1.23 10.91 -1.96
CA ALA A 184 -0.04 10.06 -2.13
C ALA A 184 1.24 10.91 -2.34
N GLY A 185 1.16 11.96 -3.16
CA GLY A 185 2.25 12.90 -3.38
C GLY A 185 2.62 13.70 -2.14
N LEU A 186 1.63 14.17 -1.38
CA LEU A 186 1.85 14.89 -0.12
C LEU A 186 2.50 13.98 0.93
N LEU A 187 2.04 12.74 1.03
CA LEU A 187 2.59 11.77 1.97
C LEU A 187 4.04 11.42 1.60
N HIS A 188 4.35 11.25 0.30
CA HIS A 188 5.73 11.09 -0.19
C HIS A 188 6.61 12.29 0.19
N PHE A 189 6.12 13.51 -0.03
CA PHE A 189 6.83 14.73 0.33
C PHE A 189 7.12 14.82 1.84
N LEU A 190 6.14 14.55 2.70
CA LEU A 190 6.30 14.66 4.15
C LEU A 190 7.32 13.66 4.70
N PHE A 191 7.29 12.41 4.25
CA PHE A 191 8.30 11.42 4.65
C PHE A 191 9.69 11.80 4.16
N LEU A 192 9.81 12.20 2.89
CA LEU A 192 11.10 12.60 2.33
C LEU A 192 11.66 13.84 3.03
N SER A 193 10.81 14.83 3.32
CA SER A 193 11.14 16.00 4.13
C SER A 193 11.71 15.60 5.49
N ALA A 194 11.10 14.64 6.18
CA ALA A 194 11.62 14.16 7.46
C ALA A 194 13.04 13.58 7.34
N PHE A 195 13.35 12.82 6.28
CA PHE A 195 14.70 12.31 6.03
C PHE A 195 15.71 13.42 5.70
N VAL A 196 15.33 14.40 4.88
CA VAL A 196 16.18 15.56 4.58
C VAL A 196 16.47 16.36 5.85
N TRP A 197 15.46 16.56 6.69
CA TRP A 197 15.64 17.26 7.96
C TRP A 197 16.50 16.48 8.96
N MET A 198 16.37 15.15 9.00
CA MET A 198 17.24 14.28 9.78
C MET A 198 18.71 14.40 9.32
N PHE A 199 18.94 14.49 8.01
CA PHE A 199 20.28 14.75 7.46
C PHE A 199 20.82 16.10 7.92
N ILE A 200 20.02 17.17 7.80
CA ILE A 200 20.41 18.52 8.20
C ILE A 200 20.75 18.54 9.70
N GLU A 201 19.92 17.93 10.55
CA GLU A 201 20.19 17.81 11.98
C GLU A 201 21.54 17.10 12.23
N ALA A 202 21.80 15.97 11.58
CA ALA A 202 23.06 15.25 11.72
C ALA A 202 24.28 16.12 11.33
N VAL A 203 24.16 16.92 10.26
CA VAL A 203 25.22 17.86 9.84
C VAL A 203 25.39 19.01 10.82
N LEU A 204 24.30 19.59 11.31
CA LEU A 204 24.33 20.69 12.29
C LEU A 204 24.97 20.23 13.61
N LEU A 205 24.59 19.04 14.10
CA LEU A 205 25.21 18.43 15.27
C LEU A 205 26.70 18.20 15.06
N PHE A 206 27.11 17.68 13.89
CA PHE A 206 28.52 17.47 13.57
C PHE A 206 29.32 18.79 13.60
N ILE A 207 28.79 19.86 13.00
CA ILE A 207 29.44 21.18 13.01
C ILE A 207 29.50 21.75 14.44
N CYS A 208 28.42 21.64 15.19
CA CYS A 208 28.34 22.10 16.59
C CYS A 208 29.43 21.43 17.44
N VAL A 209 29.57 20.11 17.36
CA VAL A 209 30.58 19.38 18.13
C VAL A 209 32.01 19.73 17.69
N LYS A 210 32.25 19.87 16.38
CA LYS A 210 33.57 20.27 15.87
C LYS A 210 33.97 21.68 16.34
N ASN A 211 33.03 22.62 16.33
CA ASN A 211 33.29 23.98 16.81
C ASN A 211 33.51 24.02 18.32
N LEU A 212 32.77 23.22 19.10
CA LEU A 212 33.02 23.11 20.54
C LEU A 212 34.41 22.56 20.87
N SER A 213 34.93 21.65 20.04
CA SER A 213 36.31 21.15 20.16
C SER A 213 37.36 22.23 19.87
N GLN A 214 37.02 23.20 19.02
CA GLN A 214 37.88 24.32 18.65
C GLN A 214 37.53 25.53 19.51
N ILE A 215 37.92 25.48 20.79
CA ILE A 215 37.80 26.52 21.83
C ILE A 215 37.87 27.94 21.23
N SER A 216 36.71 28.53 20.96
CA SER A 216 36.55 29.95 20.76
C SER A 216 35.08 30.29 20.98
N SER A 217 34.83 31.10 22.01
CA SER A 217 33.52 31.64 22.43
C SER A 217 32.87 32.57 21.41
N ARG A 218 33.17 32.41 20.11
CA ARG A 218 32.61 33.24 19.05
C ARG A 218 31.18 32.77 18.82
N LYS A 219 30.23 33.59 19.28
CA LYS A 219 28.78 33.49 19.04
C LYS A 219 28.54 32.90 17.65
N TRP A 220 28.09 31.66 17.59
CA TRP A 220 27.92 30.94 16.33
C TRP A 220 26.76 31.57 15.56
N GLU A 221 27.10 32.46 14.62
CA GLU A 221 26.24 32.86 13.52
C GLU A 221 26.26 31.72 12.50
N GLY A 222 25.59 30.62 12.83
CA GLY A 222 25.30 29.59 11.84
C GLY A 222 24.56 30.19 10.64
N PRO A 223 24.58 29.54 9.47
CA PRO A 223 23.77 29.97 8.34
C PRO A 223 22.34 30.23 8.81
N SER A 224 21.77 31.38 8.44
CA SER A 224 20.49 31.84 8.96
C SER A 224 19.48 30.70 8.91
N GLY A 225 18.83 30.37 10.03
CA GLY A 225 17.97 29.18 10.13
C GLY A 225 16.91 29.11 9.02
N TRP A 226 16.51 30.28 8.50
CA TRP A 226 15.68 30.43 7.31
C TRP A 226 16.24 29.76 6.05
N PHE A 227 17.52 29.95 5.73
CA PHE A 227 18.12 29.39 4.52
C PHE A 227 18.16 27.85 4.58
N LEU A 228 18.45 27.29 5.76
CA LEU A 228 18.40 25.84 5.98
C LEU A 228 16.96 25.29 5.89
N CYS A 229 15.96 26.04 6.39
CA CYS A 229 14.56 25.69 6.22
C CYS A 229 14.13 25.61 4.76
N VAL A 230 14.51 26.61 3.97
CA VAL A 230 14.22 26.63 2.53
C VAL A 230 14.87 25.43 1.85
N ILE A 231 16.15 25.15 2.11
CA ILE A 231 16.86 24.03 1.50
C ILE A 231 16.18 22.69 1.82
N GLY A 232 15.82 22.44 3.08
CA GLY A 232 15.26 21.16 3.51
C GLY A 232 13.99 20.79 2.75
N TYR A 233 13.04 21.72 2.69
CA TYR A 233 11.78 21.49 1.98
C TYR A 233 11.92 21.54 0.47
N VAL A 234 12.76 22.43 -0.08
CA VAL A 234 12.98 22.52 -1.53
C VAL A 234 13.58 21.23 -2.08
N VAL A 235 14.55 20.62 -1.39
CA VAL A 235 15.13 19.34 -1.83
C VAL A 235 14.05 18.26 -1.91
N ALA A 236 13.21 18.13 -0.87
CA ALA A 236 12.12 17.16 -0.88
C ALA A 236 11.10 17.45 -2.00
N LEU A 237 10.75 18.72 -2.21
CA LEU A 237 9.81 19.13 -3.25
C LEU A 237 10.34 18.83 -4.66
N VAL A 238 11.62 19.09 -4.91
CA VAL A 238 12.26 18.80 -6.20
C VAL A 238 12.20 17.31 -6.53
N VAL A 239 12.53 16.44 -5.57
CA VAL A 239 12.47 14.98 -5.77
C VAL A 239 11.06 14.52 -6.08
N VAL A 240 10.05 15.00 -5.33
CA VAL A 240 8.65 14.66 -5.59
C VAL A 240 8.19 15.19 -6.95
N GLY A 241 8.57 16.42 -7.30
CA GLY A 241 8.27 17.03 -8.60
C GLY A 241 8.84 16.21 -9.77
N VAL A 242 10.11 15.81 -9.69
CA VAL A 242 10.75 14.92 -10.68
C VAL A 242 10.01 13.58 -10.74
N SER A 243 9.59 13.03 -9.61
CA SER A 243 8.84 11.77 -9.56
C SER A 243 7.48 11.88 -10.27
N VAL A 244 6.76 12.99 -10.08
CA VAL A 244 5.48 13.25 -10.75
C VAL A 244 5.67 13.43 -12.26
N VAL A 245 6.73 14.11 -12.70
CA VAL A 245 7.00 14.33 -14.13
C VAL A 245 7.41 13.04 -14.84
N THR A 246 8.18 12.17 -14.16
CA THR A 246 8.69 10.93 -14.76
C THR A 246 7.64 9.84 -14.87
N ASP A 247 6.83 9.61 -13.83
CA ASP A 247 5.70 8.68 -13.90
C ASP A 247 4.50 9.18 -13.06
N PRO A 248 3.59 9.98 -13.65
CA PRO A 248 2.41 10.47 -12.94
C PRO A 248 1.46 9.33 -12.53
N LYS A 249 1.53 8.17 -13.20
CA LYS A 249 0.71 6.99 -12.86
C LYS A 249 1.27 6.21 -11.68
N GLY A 250 2.49 6.54 -11.23
CA GLY A 250 3.12 5.95 -10.05
C GLY A 250 2.36 6.20 -8.73
N TYR A 251 1.56 7.28 -8.68
CA TYR A 251 0.74 7.64 -7.51
C TYR A 251 -0.70 7.12 -7.55
N ASP A 252 -1.13 6.56 -8.69
CA ASP A 252 -2.49 6.07 -8.89
C ASP A 252 -2.62 4.65 -8.32
N SER A 253 -2.82 4.49 -7.01
CA SER A 253 -2.93 3.17 -6.36
C SER A 253 -4.21 2.97 -5.58
N LYS A 254 -4.57 1.70 -5.34
CA LYS A 254 -5.76 1.32 -4.55
C LYS A 254 -5.70 1.81 -3.10
N GLN A 255 -4.50 2.04 -2.57
CA GLN A 255 -4.25 2.46 -1.18
C GLN A 255 -3.87 3.95 -1.06
N CYS A 256 -4.00 4.73 -2.14
CA CYS A 256 -3.58 6.14 -2.18
C CYS A 256 -2.15 6.38 -1.67
N TRP A 257 -1.26 5.47 -2.03
CA TRP A 257 0.17 5.52 -1.77
C TRP A 257 0.97 5.24 -3.05
N ILE A 258 2.30 5.43 -3.00
CA ILE A 258 3.24 5.08 -4.07
C ILE A 258 3.07 3.62 -4.48
N LYS A 259 2.95 3.37 -5.79
CA LYS A 259 2.98 2.01 -6.35
C LYS A 259 4.38 1.42 -6.23
N TYR A 260 4.43 0.14 -5.87
CA TYR A 260 5.65 -0.68 -5.91
C TYR A 260 6.01 -1.13 -7.32
N ASP A 261 5.04 -1.09 -8.24
CA ASP A 261 5.23 -1.52 -9.63
C ASP A 261 6.23 -0.63 -10.38
N LYS A 262 6.96 -1.26 -11.31
CA LYS A 262 7.95 -0.64 -12.20
C LYS A 262 9.12 0.07 -11.50
N GLY A 263 9.36 -0.25 -10.23
CA GLY A 263 10.47 0.32 -9.48
C GLY A 263 10.25 1.79 -9.10
N PHE A 264 9.05 2.34 -9.22
CA PHE A 264 8.75 3.72 -8.82
C PHE A 264 9.08 3.97 -7.34
N ILE A 265 9.01 2.94 -6.51
CA ILE A 265 9.45 2.97 -5.11
C ILE A 265 10.92 3.45 -4.92
N TRP A 266 11.79 3.29 -5.93
CA TRP A 266 13.15 3.82 -5.91
C TRP A 266 13.21 5.35 -5.90
N SER A 267 12.14 6.04 -6.30
CA SER A 267 12.06 7.51 -6.15
C SER A 267 12.13 7.94 -4.69
N PHE A 268 11.64 7.10 -3.78
CA PHE A 268 11.71 7.32 -2.34
C PHE A 268 12.96 6.66 -1.74
N LEU A 269 13.20 5.37 -2.01
CA LEU A 269 14.32 4.65 -1.40
C LEU A 269 15.68 5.19 -1.83
N GLY A 270 15.86 5.61 -3.10
CA GLY A 270 17.13 6.11 -3.60
C GLY A 270 17.67 7.27 -2.77
N PRO A 271 16.93 8.39 -2.66
CA PRO A 271 17.32 9.53 -1.82
C PRO A 271 17.56 9.15 -0.35
N VAL A 272 16.70 8.31 0.23
CA VAL A 272 16.82 7.87 1.62
C VAL A 272 18.13 7.08 1.82
N CYS A 273 18.45 6.14 0.92
CA CYS A 273 19.70 5.38 0.98
C CYS A 273 20.93 6.29 0.90
N VAL A 274 20.94 7.29 0.02
CA VAL A 274 22.06 8.25 -0.08
C VAL A 274 22.19 9.05 1.21
N ILE A 275 21.08 9.56 1.75
CA ILE A 275 21.06 10.32 3.01
C ILE A 275 21.63 9.48 4.17
N LEU A 276 21.19 8.24 4.29
CA LEU A 276 21.65 7.34 5.35
C LEU A 276 23.13 7.00 5.19
N ALA A 277 23.60 6.74 3.96
CA ALA A 277 25.00 6.48 3.68
C ALA A 277 25.89 7.67 4.09
N VAL A 278 25.56 8.89 3.65
CA VAL A 278 26.34 10.10 3.96
C VAL A 278 26.33 10.39 5.47
N SER A 279 25.18 10.23 6.13
CA SER A 279 25.05 10.42 7.58
C SER A 279 25.96 9.45 8.35
N SER A 280 26.00 8.20 7.91
CA SER A 280 26.82 7.14 8.51
C SER A 280 28.31 7.41 8.34
N SER A 281 28.74 7.83 7.14
CA SER A 281 30.14 8.18 6.87
C SER A 281 30.64 9.33 7.74
N LYS A 282 29.81 10.37 7.96
CA LYS A 282 30.18 11.48 8.87
C LYS A 282 30.34 11.01 10.31
N LYS A 283 29.47 10.10 10.77
CA LYS A 283 29.57 9.50 12.10
C LYS A 283 30.85 8.69 12.27
N HIS A 284 31.21 7.89 11.26
CA HIS A 284 32.48 7.14 11.25
C HIS A 284 33.69 8.07 11.29
N PHE A 285 33.71 9.10 10.42
CA PHE A 285 34.80 10.08 10.39
C PHE A 285 34.99 10.78 11.74
N PHE A 286 33.90 11.15 12.41
CA PHE A 286 33.92 11.74 13.74
C PHE A 286 34.58 10.82 14.77
N HIS A 287 34.19 9.53 14.78
CA HIS A 287 34.76 8.55 15.70
C HIS A 287 36.27 8.37 15.50
N THR A 288 36.74 8.25 14.25
CA THR A 288 38.17 8.17 13.94
C THR A 288 38.94 9.44 14.31
N SER A 289 38.32 10.62 14.18
CA SER A 289 38.98 11.90 14.49
C SER A 289 39.18 12.11 15.99
N CYS A 290 38.29 11.60 16.84
CA CYS A 290 38.43 11.65 18.30
C CYS A 290 39.44 10.64 18.86
N GLN A 291 39.77 9.59 18.10
CA GLN A 291 40.68 8.53 18.54
C GLN A 291 42.14 8.76 18.16
N SER A 292 42.46 9.79 17.36
CA SER A 292 43.86 10.11 17.06
C SER A 292 44.51 10.77 18.28
N PRO A 293 45.57 10.17 18.87
CA PRO A 293 46.29 10.81 19.96
C PRO A 293 46.92 12.11 19.45
N LYS A 294 46.73 13.20 20.20
CA LYS A 294 47.53 14.40 20.02
C LYS A 294 48.96 14.05 20.49
N ASN A 295 49.82 13.69 19.54
CA ASN A 295 51.27 13.67 19.73
C ASN A 295 51.80 15.09 19.95
#